data_AF-G5QWJ3-F1
#
_entry.id   AF-G5QWJ3-F1
#
_cell.length_a   1.000
_cell.length_b   1.000
_cell.length_c   1.000
_cell.angle_alpha   90.00
_cell.angle_beta   90.00
_cell.angle_gamma   90.00
#
_symmetry.space_group_name_H-M   'P 1'
#
loop_
_entity.id
_entity.type
_entity.pdbx_description
1 polymer ?
#
loop_
_entity_poly.entity_id
_entity_poly.type
_entity_poly.pdbx_seq_one_letter_code
_entity_poly.pdbx_strand_id
1 'polypeptide(L)'
;MNEAFTALTPLFSLFADGYYRLEERELYPTDGNGHFFWAVGNEKQPNPATTGQWIADVDYHYQSGEPCFLLPGQPPSRFNPQRAGYYRDKPESHALAWYMNDSWLCVLLDGHHKATAAALEGRPVKTWVISQPVAMTCYETRQQYLRFYDGAVMTARAWKQPSFSAASP
;
A
#
# COMPACT_ATOMS: atom_id res chain seq x y z
N MET A 1 -3.90 -17.39 -2.66
CA MET A 1 -2.77 -16.52 -3.05
C MET A 1 -2.29 -16.76 -4.49
N ASN A 2 -1.98 -17.98 -4.92
CA ASN A 2 -1.52 -18.26 -6.30
C ASN A 2 -2.51 -17.82 -7.39
N GLU A 3 -3.82 -18.01 -7.17
CA GLU A 3 -4.85 -17.57 -8.12
C GLU A 3 -4.93 -16.04 -8.22
N ALA A 4 -4.90 -15.33 -7.09
CA ALA A 4 -4.89 -13.86 -7.07
C ALA A 4 -3.64 -13.30 -7.77
N PHE A 5 -2.47 -13.90 -7.52
CA PHE A 5 -1.24 -13.51 -8.21
C PHE A 5 -1.36 -13.71 -9.73
N THR A 6 -1.90 -14.86 -10.15
CA THR A 6 -2.11 -15.16 -11.58
C THR A 6 -3.06 -14.16 -12.22
N ALA A 7 -4.20 -13.88 -11.56
CA ALA A 7 -5.20 -12.92 -12.04
C ALA A 7 -4.67 -11.48 -12.15
N LEU A 8 -3.72 -11.10 -11.29
CA LEU A 8 -3.09 -9.77 -11.29
C LEU A 8 -1.87 -9.66 -12.21
N THR A 9 -1.41 -10.75 -12.82
CA THR A 9 -0.25 -10.74 -13.75
C THR A 9 -0.33 -9.64 -14.83
N PRO A 10 -1.48 -9.40 -15.50
CA PRO A 10 -1.58 -8.33 -16.50
C PRO A 10 -1.38 -6.92 -15.92
N LEU A 11 -1.71 -6.71 -14.64
CA LEU A 11 -1.44 -5.45 -13.96
C LEU A 11 0.06 -5.32 -13.64
N PHE A 12 0.70 -6.41 -13.21
CA PHE A 12 2.12 -6.40 -12.88
C PHE A 12 3.02 -6.08 -14.08
N SER A 13 2.60 -6.40 -15.30
CA SER A 13 3.33 -6.02 -16.51
C SER A 13 3.30 -4.52 -16.82
N LEU A 14 2.50 -3.72 -16.09
CA LEU A 14 2.50 -2.25 -16.19
C LEU A 14 3.48 -1.60 -15.21
N PHE A 15 4.07 -2.36 -14.28
CA PHE A 15 5.00 -1.82 -13.31
C PHE A 15 6.39 -1.67 -13.90
N ALA A 16 7.15 -0.71 -13.37
CA ALA A 16 8.57 -0.61 -13.66
C ALA A 16 9.30 -1.86 -13.13
N ASP A 17 10.46 -2.17 -13.72
CA ASP A 17 11.31 -3.25 -13.22
C ASP A 17 11.70 -2.97 -11.77
N GLY A 18 11.49 -3.95 -10.89
CA GLY A 18 11.75 -3.80 -9.47
C GLY A 18 11.20 -4.94 -8.63
N TYR A 19 11.38 -4.81 -7.32
CA TYR A 19 10.83 -5.75 -6.34
C TYR A 19 9.50 -5.22 -5.81
N TYR A 20 8.53 -6.12 -5.74
CA TYR A 20 7.18 -5.84 -5.27
C TYR A 20 6.75 -6.95 -4.34
N ARG A 21 5.98 -6.60 -3.31
CA ARG A 21 5.31 -7.57 -2.45
C ARG A 21 3.81 -7.43 -2.60
N LEU A 22 3.15 -8.56 -2.84
CA LEU A 22 1.70 -8.69 -2.79
C LEU A 22 1.34 -9.43 -1.50
N GLU A 23 0.49 -8.85 -0.68
CA GLU A 23 0.03 -9.43 0.58
C GLU A 23 -1.46 -9.18 0.80
N GLU A 24 -2.09 -10.00 1.64
CA GLU A 24 -3.47 -9.78 2.06
C GLU A 24 -3.47 -8.97 3.37
N ARG A 25 -4.30 -7.92 3.43
CA ARG A 25 -4.50 -7.09 4.62
C ARG A 25 -5.98 -6.71 4.77
N GLU A 26 -6.37 -6.42 6.00
CA GLU A 26 -7.62 -5.73 6.30
C GLU A 26 -7.32 -4.23 6.45
N LEU A 27 -7.90 -3.40 5.58
CA LEU A 27 -7.71 -1.95 5.59
C LEU A 27 -8.98 -1.25 6.05
N TYR A 28 -8.83 -0.14 6.76
CA TYR A 28 -9.94 0.68 7.21
C TYR A 28 -10.29 1.73 6.16
N PRO A 29 -11.56 1.83 5.72
CA PRO A 29 -12.01 2.79 4.71
C PRO A 29 -12.13 4.22 5.24
N THR A 30 -11.05 4.69 5.86
CA THR A 30 -10.84 6.05 6.34
C THR A 30 -9.55 6.62 5.77
N ASP A 31 -9.41 7.95 5.75
CA ASP A 31 -8.20 8.67 5.32
C ASP A 31 -7.09 8.70 6.39
N GLY A 32 -7.24 7.97 7.50
CA GLY A 32 -6.34 8.00 8.65
C GLY A 32 -6.56 9.15 9.63
N ASN A 33 -7.46 10.09 9.31
CA ASN A 33 -7.93 11.17 10.20
C ASN A 33 -9.37 10.93 10.70
N GLY A 34 -9.89 9.71 10.53
CA GLY A 34 -11.25 9.36 10.91
C GLY A 34 -12.31 9.83 9.92
N HIS A 35 -11.94 10.46 8.80
CA HIS A 35 -12.88 10.76 7.73
C HIS A 35 -13.05 9.57 6.81
N PHE A 36 -14.22 9.42 6.21
CA PHE A 36 -14.45 8.44 5.15
C PHE A 36 -13.41 8.62 4.03
N PHE A 37 -12.87 7.53 3.50
CA PHE A 37 -11.76 7.59 2.53
C PHE A 37 -12.06 8.46 1.28
N TRP A 38 -13.33 8.62 0.91
CA TRP A 38 -13.75 9.47 -0.23
C TRP A 38 -14.04 10.93 0.13
N ALA A 39 -14.00 11.29 1.41
CA ALA A 39 -14.19 12.64 1.91
C ALA A 39 -12.89 13.46 1.89
N VAL A 40 -11.95 13.12 1.01
CA VAL A 40 -10.67 13.80 0.84
C VAL A 40 -10.83 14.91 -0.21
N GLY A 41 -10.44 16.13 0.15
CA GLY A 41 -10.43 17.28 -0.75
C GLY A 41 -9.22 17.31 -1.70
N ASN A 42 -9.23 18.23 -2.67
CA ASN A 42 -8.11 18.44 -3.59
C ASN A 42 -7.03 19.39 -3.06
N GLU A 43 -7.21 19.92 -1.85
CA GLU A 43 -6.26 20.82 -1.21
C GLU A 43 -5.26 20.02 -0.38
N LYS A 44 -4.00 20.47 -0.37
CA LYS A 44 -2.97 19.88 0.48
C LYS A 44 -3.29 20.19 1.94
N GLN A 45 -3.45 19.14 2.74
CA GLN A 45 -3.68 19.23 4.17
C GLN A 45 -2.68 18.32 4.90
N PRO A 46 -2.19 18.70 6.09
CA PRO A 46 -1.43 17.78 6.94
C PRO A 46 -2.26 16.54 7.27
N ASN A 47 -1.65 15.36 7.18
CA ASN A 47 -2.28 14.11 7.59
C ASN A 47 -1.28 13.30 8.43
N PRO A 48 -1.51 13.08 9.73
CA PRO A 48 -0.64 12.27 10.58
C PRO A 48 -0.40 10.85 10.04
N ALA A 49 -1.35 10.30 9.27
CA ALA A 49 -1.18 9.00 8.64
C ALA A 49 -0.15 8.98 7.50
N THR A 50 0.41 10.13 7.07
CA THR A 50 1.47 10.17 6.05
C THR A 50 2.87 9.87 6.58
N THR A 51 3.04 9.68 7.90
CA THR A 51 4.36 9.47 8.50
C THR A 51 4.33 8.30 9.48
N GLY A 52 5.46 7.58 9.55
CA GLY A 52 5.71 6.60 10.61
C GLY A 52 5.73 7.25 11.99
N GLN A 53 5.55 6.44 13.03
CA GLN A 53 5.54 6.93 14.40
C GLN A 53 6.94 6.88 15.00
N TRP A 54 7.38 8.01 15.54
CA TRP A 54 8.56 8.06 16.41
C TRP A 54 8.14 7.70 17.84
N ILE A 55 8.63 6.57 18.36
CA ILE A 55 8.36 6.10 19.72
C ILE A 55 9.58 6.42 20.58
N ALA A 56 9.44 7.42 21.44
CA ALA A 56 10.50 7.92 22.32
C ALA A 56 10.60 7.15 23.66
N ASP A 57 10.29 5.86 23.66
CA ASP A 57 10.47 5.00 24.85
C ASP A 57 11.79 4.22 24.75
N VAL A 58 12.25 3.71 25.91
CA VAL A 58 13.58 3.27 26.40
C VAL A 58 14.68 2.86 25.40
N ASP A 59 14.37 2.51 24.16
CA ASP A 59 15.30 2.03 23.14
C ASP A 59 15.21 2.76 21.78
N TYR A 60 14.54 3.92 21.71
CA TYR A 60 14.39 4.76 20.51
C TYR A 60 13.94 3.97 19.27
N HIS A 61 12.64 3.75 19.13
CA HIS A 61 12.09 2.96 18.02
C HIS A 61 11.33 3.81 17.02
N TYR A 62 11.74 3.74 15.75
CA TYR A 62 10.96 4.23 14.62
C TYR A 62 10.06 3.11 14.10
N GLN A 63 8.74 3.29 14.23
CA GLN A 63 7.77 2.42 13.59
C GLN A 63 7.43 2.98 12.22
N SER A 64 7.86 2.30 11.15
CA SER A 64 7.36 2.60 9.80
C SER A 64 5.85 2.36 9.80
N GLY A 65 5.08 3.23 9.14
CA GLY A 65 3.64 3.05 9.09
C GLY A 65 3.29 1.74 8.38
N GLU A 66 2.35 0.97 8.93
CA GLU A 66 1.86 -0.22 8.24
C GLU A 66 0.66 0.15 7.36
N PRO A 67 0.45 -0.56 6.22
CA PRO A 67 -0.78 -0.44 5.43
C PRO A 67 -2.03 -0.53 6.32
N CYS A 68 -2.78 0.56 6.46
CA CYS A 68 -3.91 0.61 7.40
C CYS A 68 -5.12 1.36 6.83
N PHE A 69 -4.89 2.52 6.23
CA PHE A 69 -5.92 3.46 5.80
C PHE A 69 -5.98 3.60 4.29
N LEU A 70 -7.07 4.16 3.78
CA LEU A 70 -7.37 4.24 2.36
C LEU A 70 -7.45 5.68 1.85
N LEU A 71 -6.88 5.91 0.67
CA LEU A 71 -7.14 7.06 -0.18
C LEU A 71 -7.82 6.60 -1.48
N PRO A 72 -8.68 7.42 -2.09
CA PRO A 72 -9.43 7.00 -3.25
C PRO A 72 -8.60 7.21 -4.53
N GLY A 73 -8.33 6.14 -5.29
CA GLY A 73 -7.75 6.27 -6.64
C GLY A 73 -8.74 6.73 -7.73
N GLN A 74 -10.02 6.90 -7.40
CA GLN A 74 -11.06 7.36 -8.33
C GLN A 74 -11.89 8.47 -7.67
N PRO A 75 -12.40 9.45 -8.45
CA PRO A 75 -13.19 10.53 -7.89
C PRO A 75 -14.57 10.06 -7.38
N PRO A 76 -15.20 10.77 -6.42
CA PRO A 76 -16.53 10.44 -5.90
C PRO A 76 -17.63 10.35 -6.98
N SER A 77 -17.45 11.02 -8.13
CA SER A 77 -18.37 10.93 -9.28
C SER A 77 -18.50 9.51 -9.87
N ARG A 78 -17.61 8.58 -9.51
CA ARG A 78 -17.70 7.15 -9.88
C ARG A 78 -18.50 6.32 -8.88
N PHE A 79 -19.01 6.94 -7.82
CA PHE A 79 -19.83 6.24 -6.85
C PHE A 79 -21.11 5.71 -7.48
N ASN A 80 -21.45 4.46 -7.11
CA ASN A 80 -22.67 3.80 -7.52
C ASN A 80 -23.25 3.12 -6.27
N PRO A 81 -24.40 3.60 -5.74
CA PRO A 81 -24.96 3.07 -4.51
C PRO A 81 -25.47 1.64 -4.64
N GLN A 82 -25.96 1.24 -5.82
CA GLN A 82 -26.40 -0.15 -6.06
C GLN A 82 -25.21 -1.12 -6.00
N ARG A 83 -24.05 -0.74 -6.54
CA ARG A 83 -22.81 -1.53 -6.45
C ARG A 83 -22.29 -1.61 -5.02
N ALA A 84 -22.33 -0.51 -4.27
CA ALA A 84 -21.96 -0.55 -2.84
C ALA A 84 -22.91 -1.47 -2.05
N GLY A 85 -24.23 -1.36 -2.28
CA GLY A 85 -25.22 -2.26 -1.69
C GLY A 85 -24.95 -3.74 -2.01
N TYR A 86 -24.68 -4.05 -3.28
CA TYR A 86 -24.34 -5.42 -3.72
C TYR A 86 -23.15 -6.05 -3.00
N TYR A 87 -22.15 -5.24 -2.61
CA TYR A 87 -20.96 -5.72 -1.90
C TYR A 87 -21.14 -5.82 -0.38
N ARG A 88 -22.23 -5.31 0.20
CA ARG A 88 -22.53 -5.50 1.63
C ARG A 88 -22.67 -6.99 1.96
N ASP A 89 -23.30 -7.75 1.08
CA ASP A 89 -23.48 -9.22 1.20
C ASP A 89 -22.25 -10.04 0.78
N LYS A 90 -21.11 -9.39 0.46
CA LYS A 90 -19.89 -10.06 -0.02
C LYS A 90 -18.65 -9.59 0.73
N PRO A 91 -18.62 -9.74 2.07
CA PRO A 91 -17.50 -9.27 2.89
C PRO A 91 -16.16 -9.90 2.51
N GLU A 92 -16.19 -11.09 1.92
CA GLU A 92 -15.01 -11.84 1.48
C GLU A 92 -14.39 -11.33 0.17
N SER A 93 -15.00 -10.35 -0.50
CA SER A 93 -14.44 -9.80 -1.74
C SER A 93 -13.25 -8.88 -1.48
N HIS A 94 -12.11 -9.18 -2.09
CA HIS A 94 -10.91 -8.34 -1.97
C HIS A 94 -10.97 -7.07 -2.81
N ALA A 95 -10.58 -5.96 -2.21
CA ALA A 95 -10.14 -4.78 -2.92
C ALA A 95 -8.66 -4.93 -3.36
N LEU A 96 -8.15 -3.95 -4.12
CA LEU A 96 -6.75 -3.89 -4.52
C LEU A 96 -6.20 -2.50 -4.22
N ALA A 97 -5.08 -2.43 -3.52
CA ALA A 97 -4.49 -1.16 -3.10
C ALA A 97 -2.97 -1.12 -3.29
N TRP A 98 -2.47 0.09 -3.47
CA TRP A 98 -1.05 0.41 -3.51
C TRP A 98 -0.64 1.09 -2.21
N TYR A 99 0.34 0.54 -1.51
CA TYR A 99 0.87 1.11 -0.29
C TYR A 99 1.80 2.31 -0.56
N MET A 100 1.56 3.43 0.14
CA MET A 100 2.46 4.58 0.12
C MET A 100 3.55 4.38 1.17
N ASN A 101 4.77 4.06 0.73
CA ASN A 101 5.88 3.73 1.62
C ASN A 101 6.11 4.76 2.73
N ASP A 102 6.44 4.26 3.93
CA ASP A 102 6.67 5.04 5.15
C ASP A 102 5.47 5.87 5.62
N SER A 103 4.27 5.50 5.19
CA SER A 103 2.99 6.03 5.67
C SER A 103 2.10 4.91 6.20
N TRP A 104 0.91 5.25 6.67
CA TRP A 104 -0.16 4.31 7.00
C TRP A 104 -1.21 4.19 5.89
N LEU A 105 -0.98 4.87 4.75
CA LEU A 105 -1.96 5.09 3.70
C LEU A 105 -1.73 4.16 2.50
N CYS A 106 -2.82 3.70 1.95
CA CYS A 106 -2.86 2.96 0.69
C CYS A 106 -3.79 3.68 -0.29
N VAL A 107 -3.36 3.84 -1.54
CA VAL A 107 -4.22 4.32 -2.62
C VAL A 107 -4.99 3.13 -3.20
N LEU A 108 -6.31 3.24 -3.22
CA LEU A 108 -7.17 2.19 -3.73
C LEU A 108 -7.16 2.17 -5.27
N LEU A 109 -6.68 1.07 -5.85
CA LEU A 109 -6.62 0.83 -7.29
C LEU A 109 -7.94 0.25 -7.83
N ASP A 110 -8.52 -0.69 -7.09
CA ASP A 110 -9.86 -1.26 -7.32
C ASP A 110 -10.58 -1.50 -5.99
N GLY A 111 -11.92 -1.47 -6.03
CA GLY A 111 -12.75 -1.87 -4.91
C GLY A 111 -13.38 -0.71 -4.14
N HIS A 112 -13.51 0.48 -4.71
CA HIS A 112 -14.12 1.65 -4.03
C HIS A 112 -15.52 1.35 -3.48
N HIS A 113 -16.34 0.60 -4.22
CA HIS A 113 -17.66 0.18 -3.73
C HIS A 113 -17.59 -0.89 -2.64
N LYS A 114 -16.55 -1.75 -2.64
CA LYS A 114 -16.29 -2.74 -1.57
C LYS A 114 -15.87 -2.03 -0.28
N ALA A 115 -14.95 -1.06 -0.39
CA ALA A 115 -14.53 -0.19 0.71
C ALA A 115 -15.70 0.65 1.26
N THR A 116 -16.57 1.17 0.39
CA THR A 116 -17.79 1.88 0.80
C THR A 116 -18.76 0.95 1.53
N ALA A 117 -18.98 -0.27 1.02
CA ALA A 117 -19.80 -1.26 1.69
C ALA A 117 -19.25 -1.61 3.09
N ALA A 118 -17.95 -1.78 3.21
CA ALA A 118 -17.29 -2.01 4.50
C ALA A 118 -17.45 -0.82 5.46
N ALA A 119 -17.31 0.42 4.96
CA ALA A 119 -17.50 1.63 5.76
C ALA A 119 -18.93 1.76 6.30
N LEU A 120 -19.93 1.45 5.47
CA LEU A 120 -21.35 1.46 5.88
C LEU A 120 -21.67 0.44 6.98
N GLU A 121 -20.89 -0.64 7.06
CA GLU A 121 -21.02 -1.69 8.06
C GLU A 121 -20.04 -1.52 9.24
N GLY A 122 -19.24 -0.45 9.27
CA GLY A 122 -18.27 -0.20 10.34
C GLY A 122 -17.17 -1.27 10.45
N ARG A 123 -16.78 -1.90 9.34
CA ARG A 123 -15.79 -2.99 9.30
C ARG A 123 -14.62 -2.67 8.37
N PRO A 124 -13.46 -3.33 8.51
CA PRO A 124 -12.41 -3.24 7.51
C PRO A 124 -12.81 -3.93 6.19
N VAL A 125 -12.04 -3.65 5.14
CA VAL A 125 -12.14 -4.28 3.82
C VAL A 125 -10.91 -5.16 3.56
N LYS A 126 -11.15 -6.43 3.21
CA LYS A 126 -10.10 -7.34 2.76
C LYS A 126 -9.47 -6.79 1.48
N THR A 127 -8.15 -6.73 1.44
CA THR A 127 -7.43 -6.02 0.38
C THR A 127 -6.16 -6.76 0.02
N TRP A 128 -5.93 -6.93 -1.28
CA TRP A 128 -4.61 -7.24 -1.80
C TRP A 128 -3.79 -5.95 -1.85
N VAL A 129 -2.73 -5.87 -1.06
CA VAL A 129 -1.86 -4.70 -0.96
C VAL A 129 -0.57 -4.98 -1.73
N ILE A 130 -0.25 -4.06 -2.64
CA ILE A 130 1.01 -4.03 -3.36
C ILE A 130 1.91 -3.01 -2.66
N SER A 131 3.12 -3.43 -2.29
CA SER A 131 4.15 -2.57 -1.69
C SER A 131 5.49 -2.72 -2.40
N GLN A 132 6.30 -1.66 -2.33
CA GLN A 132 7.68 -1.66 -2.81
C GLN A 132 8.61 -1.55 -1.60
N PRO A 133 9.80 -2.15 -1.63
CA PRO A 133 10.77 -1.87 -0.60
C PRO A 133 11.40 -0.49 -0.81
N VAL A 134 11.89 0.11 0.28
CA VAL A 134 12.67 1.35 0.26
C VAL A 134 14.16 1.00 0.29
N ALA A 135 14.96 1.72 -0.50
CA ALA A 135 16.41 1.58 -0.48
C ALA A 135 16.99 2.25 0.78
N MET A 136 17.75 1.48 1.56
CA MET A 136 18.37 1.92 2.80
C MET A 136 19.89 1.74 2.70
N THR A 137 20.62 2.62 3.38
CA THR A 137 22.07 2.50 3.57
C THR A 137 22.35 2.44 5.07
N CYS A 138 23.02 1.37 5.51
CA CYS A 138 23.53 1.29 6.88
C CYS A 138 24.64 2.34 7.05
N TYR A 139 24.51 3.23 8.05
CA TYR A 139 25.50 4.30 8.27
C TYR A 139 26.90 3.77 8.60
N GLU A 140 26.97 2.74 9.45
CA GLU A 140 28.24 2.18 9.94
C GLU A 140 28.97 1.40 8.85
N THR A 141 28.27 0.49 8.16
CA THR A 141 28.88 -0.44 7.21
C THR A 141 28.84 0.07 5.76
N ARG A 142 28.09 1.15 5.49
CA ARG A 142 27.72 1.62 4.14
C ARG A 142 27.05 0.57 3.26
N GLN A 143 26.59 -0.53 3.85
CA GLN A 143 25.91 -1.58 3.13
C GLN A 143 24.53 -1.09 2.68
N GLN A 144 24.24 -1.29 1.40
CA GLN A 144 22.92 -1.04 0.84
C GLN A 144 22.03 -2.27 0.94
N TYR A 145 20.77 -2.04 1.25
CA TYR A 145 19.75 -3.08 1.30
C TYR A 145 18.37 -2.48 0.98
N LEU A 146 17.45 -3.35 0.57
CA LEU A 146 16.05 -3.00 0.39
C LEU A 146 15.28 -3.42 1.63
N ARG A 147 14.38 -2.58 2.14
CA ARG A 147 13.57 -2.87 3.32
C ARG A 147 12.09 -2.64 3.01
N PHE A 148 11.25 -3.61 3.34
CA PHE A 148 9.80 -3.41 3.41
C PHE A 148 9.40 -2.81 4.76
N TYR A 149 8.20 -2.23 4.83
CA TYR A 149 7.72 -1.52 6.01
C TYR A 149 7.74 -2.38 7.30
N ASP A 150 7.51 -3.69 7.17
CA ASP A 150 7.53 -4.68 8.26
C ASP A 150 8.94 -5.07 8.72
N GLY A 151 9.98 -4.47 8.13
CA GLY A 151 11.36 -4.79 8.44
C GLY A 151 11.95 -5.93 7.64
N ALA A 152 11.21 -6.58 6.73
CA ALA A 152 11.79 -7.58 5.83
C ALA A 152 12.88 -6.94 4.95
N VAL A 153 14.07 -7.54 4.95
CA VAL A 153 15.26 -7.01 4.24
C VAL A 153 15.66 -7.90 3.08
N MET A 154 16.01 -7.28 1.94
CA MET A 154 16.70 -7.93 0.83
C MET A 154 18.08 -7.33 0.65
N THR A 155 19.13 -8.17 0.71
CA THR A 155 20.53 -7.74 0.59
C THR A 155 21.11 -8.02 -0.80
N ALA A 156 22.20 -7.34 -1.13
CA ALA A 156 22.84 -7.37 -2.44
C ALA A 156 23.23 -8.76 -2.99
N ARG A 157 23.39 -9.78 -2.13
CA ARG A 157 23.64 -11.16 -2.58
C ARG A 157 22.47 -11.78 -3.36
N ALA A 158 21.28 -11.17 -3.30
CA ALA A 158 20.09 -11.55 -4.07
C ALA A 158 19.89 -10.72 -5.36
N TRP A 159 20.80 -9.79 -5.68
CA TRP A 159 20.71 -8.93 -6.87
C TRP A 159 21.45 -9.56 -8.05
N LYS A 160 20.75 -9.85 -9.16
CA LYS A 160 21.42 -9.82 -10.45
C LYS A 160 21.49 -8.34 -10.85
N GLN A 161 22.67 -7.72 -10.74
CA GLN A 161 22.87 -6.45 -11.43
C GLN A 161 22.64 -6.67 -12.94
N PRO A 162 21.90 -5.80 -13.64
CA PRO A 162 21.95 -5.78 -15.08
C PRO A 162 23.38 -5.42 -15.48
N SER A 163 24.06 -6.31 -16.19
CA SER A 163 25.34 -6.02 -16.82
C SER A 163 25.10 -5.01 -17.94
N PHE A 164 25.25 -3.73 -17.66
CA PHE A 164 25.41 -2.73 -18.71
C PHE A 164 26.88 -2.74 -19.12
N SER A 165 27.21 -3.43 -20.23
CA SER A 165 28.45 -3.13 -20.94
C SER A 165 28.27 -1.76 -21.59
N ALA A 166 28.98 -0.75 -21.08
CA ALA A 166 29.19 0.46 -21.85
C ALA A 166 29.95 0.08 -23.12
N ALA A 167 29.27 0.14 -24.27
CA ALA A 167 29.98 0.23 -25.54
C ALA A 167 30.67 1.59 -25.55
N SER A 168 32.00 1.59 -25.50
CA SER A 168 32.81 2.79 -25.71
C SER A 168 32.59 3.35 -27.12
N PRO A 169 32.73 4.68 -27.30
CA PRO A 169 32.50 5.36 -28.58
C PRO A 169 33.46 4.94 -29.69
#